data_AF-A0A973HTM4-F1
#
_entry.id   AF-A0A973HTM4-F1
#
_cell.length_a   1.000
_cell.length_b   1.000
_cell.length_c   1.000
_cell.angle_alpha   90.00
_cell.angle_beta   90.00
_cell.angle_gamma   90.00
#
_symmetry.space_group_name_H-M   'P 1'
#
loop_
_entity.id
_entity.type
_entity.pdbx_description
1 polymer ?
#
loop_
_entity_poly.entity_id
_entity_poly.type
_entity_poly.pdbx_seq_one_letter_code
_entity_poly.pdbx_strand_id
1 'polypeptide(L)'
;MPKFSKRPTQAPPLTKPRTKKLHIQLPSSQQICLWRQAFLNLNHTRLEQARSLMLDRQTRVLDALPLLLHLNHPQLPGFINQQVPAGIEHYSPQATSISALRYIAKGLQIPRVSGLLSIQAIFLMGSLGTLAQAANSDLDVWLCHIDDMSVEQLAMLKTKCELIERWAQEQKVELHFFLMNAREFRQGKQQTNVDAEHSGSTQHLLLLAEFYRSSLWLAGRQPSWWLVPTQYEKHSENYLELLSERQLIHQIHWINFGSIATIPAAEFIGAVLWQL
;
A
#
# COMPACT_ATOMS: atom_id res chain seq x y z
N MET A 1 42.18 25.29 64.99
CA MET A 1 41.55 24.37 64.01
C MET A 1 40.03 24.32 64.23
N PRO A 2 39.22 25.06 63.46
CA PRO A 2 37.77 24.85 63.38
C PRO A 2 37.36 24.29 62.01
N LYS A 3 36.57 23.21 62.00
CA LYS A 3 36.06 22.54 60.79
C LYS A 3 34.84 23.29 60.24
N PHE A 4 34.91 23.77 58.99
CA PHE A 4 33.76 24.25 58.23
C PHE A 4 32.97 23.06 57.66
N SER A 5 31.70 22.92 58.07
CA SER A 5 30.74 21.98 57.51
C SER A 5 30.01 22.65 56.34
N LYS A 6 30.25 22.16 55.11
CA LYS A 6 29.52 22.59 53.91
C LYS A 6 28.18 21.84 53.84
N ARG A 7 27.06 22.57 53.87
CA ARG A 7 25.74 22.03 53.51
C ARG A 7 25.68 21.81 51.99
N PRO A 8 25.09 20.70 51.50
CA PRO A 8 24.88 20.52 50.07
C PRO A 8 23.69 21.36 49.60
N THR A 9 23.92 22.20 48.59
CA THR A 9 22.90 22.91 47.81
C THR A 9 22.06 21.90 47.02
N GLN A 10 20.77 21.81 47.35
CA GLN A 10 19.79 21.04 46.57
C GLN A 10 19.56 21.75 45.23
N ALA A 11 19.78 21.03 44.13
CA ALA A 11 19.41 21.49 42.79
C ALA A 11 17.87 21.58 42.67
N PRO A 12 17.34 22.56 41.92
CA PRO A 12 15.90 22.69 41.73
C PRO A 12 15.36 21.47 40.96
N PRO A 13 14.13 21.02 41.24
CA PRO A 13 13.54 19.90 40.52
C PRO A 13 13.37 20.27 39.05
N LEU A 14 13.90 19.41 38.17
CA LEU A 14 13.64 19.44 36.73
C LEU A 14 12.12 19.34 36.52
N THR A 15 11.48 20.45 36.20
CA THR A 15 10.10 20.47 35.73
C THR A 15 10.04 19.63 34.46
N LYS A 16 9.43 18.45 34.55
CA LYS A 16 9.08 17.64 33.38
C LYS A 16 8.35 18.55 32.37
N PRO A 17 8.75 18.60 31.10
CA PRO A 17 8.03 19.38 30.12
C PRO A 17 6.58 18.89 30.10
N ARG A 18 5.63 19.79 30.38
CA ARG A 18 4.20 19.51 30.20
C ARG A 18 4.01 19.12 28.73
N THR A 19 3.81 17.84 28.47
CA THR A 19 3.29 17.38 27.17
C THR A 19 1.96 18.08 26.97
N LYS A 20 1.94 19.13 26.13
CA LYS A 20 0.70 19.73 25.66
C LYS A 20 -0.09 18.58 25.03
N LYS A 21 -1.22 18.19 25.64
CA LYS A 21 -2.18 17.29 24.99
C LYS A 21 -2.54 17.96 23.67
N LEU A 22 -2.18 17.34 22.56
CA LEU A 22 -2.54 17.84 21.24
C LEU A 22 -4.06 17.81 21.16
N HIS A 23 -4.70 18.97 21.02
CA HIS A 23 -6.15 19.03 20.82
C HIS A 23 -6.43 18.70 19.35
N ILE A 24 -6.78 17.45 19.07
CA ILE A 24 -7.12 17.00 17.72
C ILE A 24 -8.54 17.47 17.40
N GLN A 25 -8.67 18.29 16.36
CA GLN A 25 -9.95 18.68 15.80
C GLN A 25 -10.32 17.66 14.71
N LEU A 26 -11.39 16.90 14.96
CA LEU A 26 -11.86 15.89 14.02
C LEU A 26 -12.72 16.54 12.91
N PRO A 27 -12.60 16.05 11.66
CA PRO A 27 -13.43 16.48 10.54
C PRO A 27 -14.87 15.97 10.69
N SER A 28 -15.80 16.57 9.94
CA SER A 28 -17.14 16.02 9.78
C SER A 28 -17.12 14.79 8.85
N SER A 29 -18.14 13.93 8.93
CA SER A 29 -18.30 12.81 7.99
C SER A 29 -18.36 13.29 6.53
N GLN A 30 -18.98 14.45 6.29
CA GLN A 30 -19.03 15.08 4.96
C GLN A 30 -17.61 15.40 4.44
N GLN A 31 -16.75 15.95 5.30
CA GLN A 31 -15.37 16.28 4.94
C GLN A 31 -14.56 15.02 4.59
N ILE A 32 -14.76 13.91 5.32
CA ILE A 32 -14.13 12.62 5.03
C ILE A 32 -14.60 12.08 3.68
N CYS A 33 -15.90 12.16 3.38
CA CYS A 33 -16.43 11.78 2.07
C CYS A 33 -15.81 12.61 0.95
N LEU A 34 -15.63 13.93 1.16
CA LEU A 34 -14.99 14.82 0.19
C LEU A 34 -13.53 14.42 -0.07
N TRP A 35 -12.74 14.15 0.97
CA TRP A 35 -11.35 13.69 0.81
C TRP A 35 -11.27 12.36 0.06
N ARG A 36 -12.14 11.41 0.41
CA ARG A 36 -12.23 10.12 -0.28
C ARG A 36 -12.58 10.30 -1.76
N GLN A 37 -13.55 11.15 -2.08
CA GLN A 37 -13.93 11.41 -3.48
C GLN A 37 -12.80 12.10 -4.25
N ALA A 38 -12.10 13.05 -3.62
CA ALA A 38 -10.95 13.71 -4.22
C ALA A 38 -9.84 12.71 -4.56
N PHE A 39 -9.50 11.80 -3.63
CA PHE A 39 -8.56 10.71 -3.86
C PHE A 39 -9.01 9.82 -5.04
N LEU A 40 -10.26 9.35 -5.04
CA LEU A 40 -10.78 8.48 -6.09
C LEU A 40 -10.78 9.16 -7.47
N ASN A 41 -11.14 10.43 -7.55
CA ASN A 41 -11.13 11.19 -8.80
C ASN A 41 -9.70 11.39 -9.32
N LEU A 42 -8.75 11.71 -8.44
CA LEU A 42 -7.34 11.85 -8.80
C LEU A 42 -6.79 10.51 -9.31
N ASN A 43 -7.04 9.42 -8.56
CA ASN A 43 -6.61 8.08 -8.93
C ASN A 43 -7.18 7.65 -10.28
N HIS A 44 -8.48 7.86 -10.50
CA HIS A 44 -9.13 7.56 -11.77
C HIS A 44 -8.49 8.33 -12.92
N THR A 45 -8.27 9.64 -12.76
CA THR A 45 -7.66 10.48 -13.80
C THR A 45 -6.25 10.01 -14.15
N ARG A 46 -5.43 9.69 -13.15
CA ARG A 46 -4.07 9.19 -13.36
C ARG A 46 -4.06 7.79 -13.98
N LEU A 47 -4.99 6.91 -13.59
CA LEU A 47 -5.09 5.57 -14.17
C LEU A 47 -5.52 5.61 -15.64
N GLU A 48 -6.47 6.47 -16.01
CA GLU A 48 -6.84 6.70 -17.41
C GLU A 48 -5.69 7.28 -18.23
N GLN A 49 -4.96 8.23 -17.66
CA GLN A 49 -3.75 8.76 -18.31
C GLN A 49 -2.70 7.67 -18.49
N ALA A 50 -2.45 6.85 -17.48
CA ALA A 50 -1.51 5.73 -17.56
C ALA A 50 -1.91 4.74 -18.66
N ARG A 51 -3.20 4.36 -18.72
CA ARG A 51 -3.76 3.50 -19.77
C ARG A 51 -3.59 4.08 -21.17
N SER A 52 -3.75 5.40 -21.33
CA SER A 52 -3.62 6.07 -22.64
C SER A 52 -2.20 6.04 -23.20
N LEU A 53 -1.20 5.86 -22.34
CA LEU A 53 0.22 5.78 -22.70
C LEU A 53 0.72 4.33 -22.80
N MET A 54 -0.07 3.36 -22.32
CA MET A 54 0.26 1.94 -22.37
C MET A 54 -0.06 1.33 -23.74
N LEU A 55 0.68 0.28 -24.09
CA LEU A 55 0.32 -0.58 -25.21
C LEU A 55 -0.94 -1.39 -24.86
N ASP A 56 -1.77 -1.72 -25.86
CA ASP A 56 -3.00 -2.51 -25.67
C ASP A 56 -2.79 -3.83 -24.91
N ARG A 57 -1.61 -4.44 -25.05
CA ARG A 57 -1.24 -5.65 -24.29
C ARG A 57 -1.05 -5.37 -22.79
N GLN A 58 -0.40 -4.26 -22.43
CA GLN A 58 -0.21 -3.86 -21.04
C GLN A 58 -1.54 -3.49 -20.40
N THR A 59 -2.36 -2.69 -21.10
CA THR A 59 -3.70 -2.32 -20.62
C THR A 59 -4.57 -3.55 -20.35
N ARG A 60 -4.53 -4.56 -21.25
CA ARG A 60 -5.25 -5.83 -21.04
C ARG A 60 -4.73 -6.63 -19.86
N VAL A 61 -3.42 -6.70 -19.67
CA VAL A 61 -2.82 -7.35 -18.49
C VAL A 61 -3.28 -6.62 -17.23
N LEU A 62 -3.08 -5.31 -17.17
CA LEU A 62 -3.45 -4.43 -16.05
C LEU A 62 -4.93 -4.59 -15.66
N ASP A 63 -5.83 -4.54 -16.63
CA ASP A 63 -7.28 -4.64 -16.38
C ASP A 63 -7.71 -6.03 -15.89
N ALA A 64 -6.97 -7.08 -16.27
CA ALA A 64 -7.21 -8.44 -15.81
C ALA A 64 -6.68 -8.71 -14.39
N LEU A 65 -5.61 -8.02 -13.95
CA LEU A 65 -4.90 -8.33 -12.70
C LEU A 65 -5.83 -8.45 -11.48
N PRO A 66 -6.75 -7.50 -11.21
CA PRO A 66 -7.59 -7.62 -10.03
C PRO A 66 -8.46 -8.88 -10.07
N LEU A 67 -8.95 -9.31 -11.24
CA LEU A 67 -9.74 -10.54 -11.35
C LEU A 67 -8.90 -11.81 -11.19
N LEU A 68 -7.68 -11.84 -11.75
CA LEU A 68 -6.77 -12.97 -11.60
C LEU A 68 -6.38 -13.21 -10.13
N LEU A 69 -6.26 -12.12 -9.36
CA LEU A 69 -5.97 -12.18 -7.93
C LEU A 69 -7.22 -12.46 -7.08
N HIS A 70 -8.36 -11.93 -7.50
CA HIS A 70 -9.65 -12.16 -6.82
C HIS A 70 -10.14 -13.60 -6.94
N LEU A 71 -9.90 -14.26 -8.08
CA LEU A 71 -10.38 -15.62 -8.35
C LEU A 71 -9.25 -16.65 -8.20
N ASN A 72 -9.63 -17.87 -7.82
CA ASN A 72 -8.75 -19.04 -7.86
C ASN A 72 -9.45 -20.13 -8.69
N HIS A 73 -9.12 -20.24 -9.98
CA HIS A 73 -9.83 -21.13 -10.91
C HIS A 73 -8.88 -21.80 -11.91
N PRO A 74 -9.04 -23.10 -12.23
CA PRO A 74 -8.11 -23.85 -13.10
C PRO A 74 -7.86 -23.27 -14.50
N GLN A 75 -8.79 -22.47 -15.02
CA GLN A 75 -8.64 -21.81 -16.33
C GLN A 75 -7.85 -20.49 -16.27
N LEU A 76 -7.49 -20.02 -15.06
CA LEU A 76 -6.82 -18.75 -14.87
C LEU A 76 -5.32 -18.96 -14.61
N PRO A 77 -4.47 -18.06 -15.12
CA PRO A 77 -3.07 -18.03 -14.72
C PRO A 77 -2.98 -17.83 -13.20
N GLY A 78 -2.01 -18.48 -12.58
CA GLY A 78 -1.86 -18.45 -11.12
C GLY A 78 -2.57 -19.56 -10.36
N PHE A 79 -3.39 -20.39 -11.01
CA PHE A 79 -3.99 -21.54 -10.34
C PHE A 79 -2.95 -22.62 -10.03
N ILE A 80 -2.97 -23.12 -8.79
CA ILE A 80 -2.13 -24.23 -8.33
C ILE A 80 -3.04 -25.35 -7.81
N ASN A 81 -3.90 -25.01 -6.83
CA ASN A 81 -4.91 -25.88 -6.24
C ASN A 81 -6.02 -25.01 -5.62
N GLN A 82 -7.05 -25.62 -5.03
CA GLN A 82 -8.20 -24.90 -4.44
C GLN A 82 -7.87 -24.12 -3.15
N GLN A 83 -6.75 -24.40 -2.49
CA GLN A 83 -6.36 -23.79 -1.22
C GLN A 83 -5.55 -22.49 -1.39
N VAL A 84 -5.17 -22.14 -2.62
CA VAL A 84 -4.41 -20.93 -2.90
C VAL A 84 -5.18 -19.69 -2.43
N PRO A 85 -4.57 -18.81 -1.62
CA PRO A 85 -5.20 -17.58 -1.17
C PRO A 85 -5.65 -16.71 -2.34
N ALA A 86 -6.87 -16.19 -2.23
CA ALA A 86 -7.47 -15.33 -3.23
C ALA A 86 -8.55 -14.45 -2.57
N GLY A 87 -9.18 -13.62 -3.38
CA GLY A 87 -10.23 -12.72 -2.92
C GLY A 87 -9.65 -11.40 -2.43
N ILE A 88 -10.14 -10.33 -3.04
CA ILE A 88 -9.77 -8.96 -2.71
C ILE A 88 -10.92 -8.34 -1.93
N GLU A 89 -10.63 -7.77 -0.78
CA GLU A 89 -11.61 -7.08 0.05
C GLU A 89 -12.28 -5.92 -0.69
N HIS A 90 -13.59 -5.72 -0.50
CA HIS A 90 -14.35 -4.61 -1.12
C HIS A 90 -14.23 -4.50 -2.64
N TYR A 91 -13.72 -5.52 -3.33
CA TYR A 91 -13.59 -5.53 -4.78
C TYR A 91 -14.86 -6.09 -5.43
N SER A 92 -15.29 -5.43 -6.50
CA SER A 92 -16.34 -5.92 -7.38
C SER A 92 -15.85 -5.82 -8.83
N PRO A 93 -15.91 -6.93 -9.61
CA PRO A 93 -15.49 -6.94 -10.99
C PRO A 93 -16.16 -5.85 -11.82
N GLN A 94 -15.35 -5.07 -12.54
CA GLN A 94 -15.82 -4.01 -13.44
C GLN A 94 -15.92 -4.52 -14.88
N ALA A 95 -16.66 -3.81 -15.72
CA ALA A 95 -16.84 -4.17 -17.14
C ALA A 95 -15.51 -4.34 -17.88
N THR A 96 -14.51 -3.49 -17.59
CA THR A 96 -13.16 -3.55 -18.16
C THR A 96 -12.45 -4.85 -17.77
N SER A 97 -12.42 -5.19 -16.48
CA SER A 97 -11.82 -6.43 -16.00
C SER A 97 -12.52 -7.67 -16.55
N ILE A 98 -13.85 -7.66 -16.63
CA ILE A 98 -14.63 -8.75 -17.23
C ILE A 98 -14.28 -8.92 -18.71
N SER A 99 -14.14 -7.82 -19.45
CA SER A 99 -13.72 -7.85 -20.85
C SER A 99 -12.32 -8.43 -20.99
N ALA A 100 -11.36 -7.99 -20.16
CA ALA A 100 -10.00 -8.51 -20.14
C ALA A 100 -9.96 -10.01 -19.81
N LEU A 101 -10.76 -10.47 -18.85
CA LEU A 101 -10.87 -11.88 -18.47
C LEU A 101 -11.29 -12.78 -19.64
N ARG A 102 -12.17 -12.29 -20.53
CA ARG A 102 -12.65 -13.07 -21.70
C ARG A 102 -11.54 -13.37 -22.71
N TYR A 103 -10.48 -12.57 -22.75
CA TYR A 103 -9.30 -12.87 -23.57
C TYR A 103 -8.45 -14.00 -22.99
N ILE A 104 -8.54 -14.23 -21.68
CA ILE A 104 -7.75 -15.23 -20.94
C ILE A 104 -8.51 -16.55 -20.86
N ALA A 105 -9.75 -16.53 -20.36
CA ALA A 105 -10.58 -17.70 -20.13
C ALA A 105 -11.96 -17.49 -20.75
N LYS A 106 -12.08 -17.86 -22.04
CA LYS A 106 -13.35 -17.74 -22.79
C LYS A 106 -14.46 -18.55 -22.12
N GLY A 107 -15.59 -17.90 -21.86
CA GLY A 107 -16.77 -18.55 -21.30
C GLY A 107 -16.73 -18.78 -19.78
N LEU A 108 -15.67 -18.36 -19.08
CA LEU A 108 -15.62 -18.43 -17.63
C LEU A 108 -16.68 -17.51 -17.02
N GLN A 109 -17.59 -18.10 -16.26
CA GLN A 109 -18.49 -17.33 -15.41
C GLN A 109 -17.76 -16.93 -14.14
N ILE A 110 -17.88 -15.67 -13.74
CA ILE A 110 -17.24 -15.18 -12.51
C ILE A 110 -18.05 -15.68 -11.32
N PRO A 111 -17.52 -16.62 -10.51
CA PRO A 111 -18.23 -17.10 -9.34
C PRO A 111 -18.30 -15.98 -8.30
N ARG A 112 -19.30 -16.04 -7.43
CA ARG A 112 -19.24 -15.27 -6.18
C ARG A 112 -18.12 -15.83 -5.33
N VAL A 113 -17.15 -15.00 -4.98
CA VAL A 113 -16.12 -15.38 -4.02
C VAL A 113 -16.76 -15.41 -2.64
N SER A 114 -16.68 -16.58 -1.99
CA SER A 114 -17.18 -16.81 -0.64
C SER A 114 -16.02 -17.28 0.24
N GLY A 115 -16.01 -16.87 1.51
CA GLY A 115 -14.98 -17.23 2.47
C GLY A 115 -14.06 -16.07 2.80
N LEU A 116 -12.89 -16.38 3.35
CA LEU A 116 -11.90 -15.40 3.77
C LEU A 116 -11.25 -14.74 2.54
N LEU A 117 -11.31 -13.42 2.47
CA LEU A 117 -10.62 -12.63 1.45
C LEU A 117 -9.19 -12.37 1.93
N SER A 118 -8.20 -12.93 1.23
CA SER A 118 -6.80 -12.90 1.68
C SER A 118 -6.03 -11.66 1.23
N ILE A 119 -6.59 -10.87 0.31
CA ILE A 119 -5.94 -9.69 -0.28
C ILE A 119 -6.68 -8.43 0.18
N GLN A 120 -5.97 -7.56 0.88
CA GLN A 120 -6.49 -6.30 1.39
C GLN A 120 -6.53 -5.23 0.31
N ALA A 121 -5.47 -5.08 -0.49
CA ALA A 121 -5.36 -4.05 -1.51
C ALA A 121 -4.36 -4.38 -2.61
N ILE A 122 -4.52 -3.73 -3.75
CA ILE A 122 -3.59 -3.82 -4.88
C ILE A 122 -3.28 -2.40 -5.35
N PHE A 123 -1.99 -2.11 -5.44
CA PHE A 123 -1.47 -0.86 -5.97
C PHE A 123 -0.49 -1.12 -7.10
N LEU A 124 -0.52 -0.27 -8.11
CA LEU A 124 0.52 -0.17 -9.11
C LEU A 124 1.53 0.87 -8.65
N MET A 125 2.79 0.45 -8.56
CA MET A 125 3.96 1.26 -8.27
C MET A 125 4.69 1.63 -9.56
N GLY A 126 5.58 2.62 -9.47
CA GLY A 126 6.45 3.04 -10.57
C GLY A 126 6.04 4.35 -11.22
N SER A 127 6.67 4.69 -12.35
CA SER A 127 6.50 5.96 -13.06
C SER A 127 5.18 6.07 -13.85
N LEU A 128 4.34 5.04 -13.80
CA LEU A 128 3.07 4.97 -14.51
C LEU A 128 2.08 6.03 -13.96
N GLY A 129 1.49 6.82 -14.85
CA GLY A 129 0.62 7.95 -14.50
C GLY A 129 1.39 9.21 -14.07
N THR A 130 2.72 9.21 -14.18
CA THR A 130 3.56 10.41 -13.99
C THR A 130 4.02 11.00 -15.33
N LEU A 131 4.50 12.25 -15.31
CA LEU A 131 5.01 12.94 -16.51
C LEU A 131 6.18 12.22 -17.20
N ALA A 132 6.87 11.32 -16.48
CA ALA A 132 8.03 10.59 -16.98
C ALA A 132 7.72 9.14 -17.43
N GLN A 133 6.44 8.77 -17.57
CA GLN A 133 6.06 7.42 -18.01
C GLN A 133 6.56 7.14 -19.44
N ALA A 134 7.24 6.00 -19.62
CA ALA A 134 7.54 5.44 -20.92
C ALA A 134 6.47 4.43 -21.34
N ALA A 135 6.26 4.26 -22.65
CA ALA A 135 5.25 3.33 -23.18
C ALA A 135 5.57 1.86 -22.86
N ASN A 136 6.82 1.54 -22.55
CA ASN A 136 7.30 0.20 -22.22
C ASN A 136 7.68 0.05 -20.73
N SER A 137 7.22 0.94 -19.86
CA SER A 137 7.48 0.82 -18.42
C SER A 137 6.92 -0.48 -17.85
N ASP A 138 7.69 -1.07 -16.94
CA ASP A 138 7.33 -2.30 -16.22
C ASP A 138 6.13 -2.04 -15.30
N LEU A 139 5.35 -3.11 -15.06
CA LEU A 139 4.23 -3.05 -14.13
C LEU A 139 4.67 -3.58 -12.76
N ASP A 140 5.01 -2.68 -11.84
CA ASP A 140 5.32 -3.06 -10.45
C ASP A 140 4.05 -3.07 -9.61
N VAL A 141 3.69 -4.19 -9.00
CA VAL A 141 2.42 -4.34 -8.28
C VAL A 141 2.64 -4.68 -6.82
N TRP A 142 2.20 -3.79 -5.95
CA TRP A 142 2.07 -4.07 -4.53
C TRP A 142 0.79 -4.82 -4.25
N LEU A 143 0.93 -6.11 -3.91
CA LEU A 143 -0.17 -6.95 -3.48
C LEU A 143 -0.16 -7.03 -1.95
N CYS A 144 -1.13 -6.36 -1.34
CA CYS A 144 -1.22 -6.26 0.10
C CYS A 144 -2.08 -7.39 0.64
N HIS A 145 -1.50 -8.29 1.42
CA HIS A 145 -2.20 -9.43 2.00
C HIS A 145 -2.61 -9.19 3.46
N ILE A 146 -3.49 -10.03 3.99
CA ILE A 146 -3.87 -10.02 5.40
C ILE A 146 -2.68 -10.36 6.31
N ASP A 147 -2.73 -9.88 7.56
CA ASP A 147 -1.66 -10.09 8.54
C ASP A 147 -1.49 -11.56 8.93
N ASP A 148 -2.60 -12.27 9.16
CA ASP A 148 -2.61 -13.61 9.72
C ASP A 148 -2.53 -14.71 8.65
N MET A 149 -1.61 -14.55 7.69
CA MET A 149 -1.35 -15.55 6.65
C MET A 149 -0.31 -16.57 7.12
N SER A 150 -0.59 -17.87 6.96
CA SER A 150 0.40 -18.91 7.27
C SER A 150 1.56 -18.87 6.27
N VAL A 151 2.70 -19.46 6.64
CA VAL A 151 3.88 -19.54 5.77
C VAL A 151 3.54 -20.28 4.46
N GLU A 152 2.75 -21.34 4.54
CA GLU A 152 2.29 -22.12 3.38
C GLU A 152 1.35 -21.31 2.49
N GLN A 153 0.41 -20.56 3.09
CA GLN A 153 -0.48 -19.68 2.35
C GLN A 153 0.30 -18.58 1.63
N LEU A 154 1.27 -17.96 2.30
CA LEU A 154 2.11 -16.92 1.71
C LEU A 154 2.96 -17.48 0.56
N ALA A 155 3.52 -18.69 0.72
CA ALA A 155 4.24 -19.38 -0.34
C ALA A 155 3.34 -19.67 -1.56
N MET A 156 2.12 -20.17 -1.34
CA MET A 156 1.16 -20.39 -2.43
C MET A 156 0.75 -19.10 -3.13
N LEU A 157 0.54 -18.02 -2.38
CA LEU A 157 0.23 -16.70 -2.95
C LEU A 157 1.40 -16.16 -3.77
N LYS A 158 2.65 -16.34 -3.30
CA LYS A 158 3.86 -15.99 -4.04
C LYS A 158 3.94 -16.78 -5.36
N THR A 159 3.78 -18.10 -5.31
CA THR A 159 3.80 -18.93 -6.53
C THR A 159 2.64 -18.58 -7.49
N LYS A 160 1.47 -18.20 -6.98
CA LYS A 160 0.38 -17.67 -7.80
C LYS A 160 0.80 -16.40 -8.53
N CYS A 161 1.48 -15.48 -7.85
CA CYS A 161 2.02 -14.26 -8.47
C CYS A 161 3.04 -14.60 -9.57
N GLU A 162 4.03 -15.43 -9.29
CA GLU A 162 5.06 -15.87 -10.26
C GLU A 162 4.47 -16.54 -11.52
N LEU A 163 3.35 -17.25 -11.37
CA LEU A 163 2.60 -17.83 -12.50
C LEU A 163 1.88 -16.75 -13.32
N ILE A 164 1.35 -15.71 -12.68
CA ILE A 164 0.71 -14.57 -13.35
C ILE A 164 1.77 -13.72 -14.07
N GLU A 165 2.94 -13.51 -13.47
CA GLU A 165 4.09 -12.83 -14.10
C GLU A 165 4.53 -13.55 -15.37
N ARG A 166 4.69 -14.88 -15.31
CA ARG A 166 5.00 -15.69 -16.49
C ARG A 166 3.94 -15.56 -17.58
N TRP A 167 2.66 -15.60 -17.22
CA TRP A 167 1.58 -15.38 -18.18
C TRP A 167 1.63 -13.98 -18.81
N ALA A 168 1.91 -12.94 -18.02
CA ALA A 168 2.08 -11.58 -18.53
C ALA A 168 3.28 -11.49 -19.49
N GLN A 169 4.38 -12.18 -19.17
CA GLN A 169 5.58 -12.25 -20.00
C GLN A 169 5.30 -12.94 -21.34
N GLU A 170 4.45 -13.97 -21.39
CA GLU A 170 3.98 -14.56 -22.66
C GLU A 170 3.23 -13.54 -23.53
N GLN A 171 2.58 -12.55 -22.91
CA GLN A 171 1.96 -11.42 -23.60
C GLN A 171 2.96 -10.30 -23.96
N LYS A 172 4.26 -10.46 -23.63
CA LYS A 172 5.32 -9.44 -23.76
C LYS A 172 5.06 -8.21 -22.87
N VAL A 173 4.61 -8.46 -21.65
CA VAL A 173 4.41 -7.46 -20.61
C VAL A 173 5.26 -7.85 -19.41
N GLU A 174 6.18 -6.97 -19.03
CA GLU A 174 6.97 -7.11 -17.82
C GLU A 174 6.11 -6.71 -16.61
N LEU A 175 5.93 -7.64 -15.68
CA LEU A 175 5.08 -7.54 -14.51
C LEU A 175 5.82 -8.15 -13.33
N HIS A 176 5.88 -7.42 -12.21
CA HIS A 176 6.54 -7.84 -10.98
C HIS A 176 5.60 -7.63 -9.79
N PHE A 177 5.41 -8.65 -8.96
CA PHE A 177 4.64 -8.56 -7.73
C PHE A 177 5.52 -8.44 -6.50
N PHE A 178 5.18 -7.46 -5.68
CA PHE A 178 5.73 -7.28 -4.34
C PHE A 178 4.63 -7.60 -3.33
N LEU A 179 4.77 -8.72 -2.63
CA LEU A 179 3.88 -9.07 -1.52
C LEU A 179 4.16 -8.16 -0.33
N MET A 180 3.14 -7.44 0.12
CA MET A 180 3.26 -6.45 1.17
C MET A 180 2.39 -6.81 2.38
N ASN A 181 3.01 -6.84 3.56
CA ASN A 181 2.28 -6.75 4.82
C ASN A 181 2.30 -5.30 5.33
N ALA A 182 1.15 -4.62 5.37
CA ALA A 182 1.10 -3.21 5.74
C ALA A 182 1.51 -2.94 7.20
N ARG A 183 1.23 -3.88 8.12
CA ARG A 183 1.61 -3.76 9.54
C ARG A 183 3.11 -3.89 9.72
N GLU A 184 3.73 -4.86 9.08
CA GLU A 184 5.18 -5.08 9.10
C GLU A 184 5.92 -3.96 8.39
N PHE A 185 5.39 -3.50 7.24
CA PHE A 185 5.93 -2.36 6.52
C PHE A 185 5.95 -1.13 7.43
N ARG A 186 4.84 -0.79 8.10
CA ARG A 186 4.79 0.34 9.04
C ARG A 186 5.78 0.23 10.22
N GLN A 187 6.14 -0.99 10.62
CA GLN A 187 7.13 -1.24 11.67
C GLN A 187 8.58 -1.13 11.17
N GLY A 188 8.81 -0.77 9.90
CA GLY A 188 10.12 -0.70 9.29
C GLY A 188 10.80 -2.06 9.12
N LYS A 189 10.03 -3.16 9.19
CA LYS A 189 10.57 -4.50 8.92
C LYS A 189 10.87 -4.62 7.43
N GLN A 190 12.05 -5.16 7.12
CA GLN A 190 12.45 -5.46 5.75
C GLN A 190 11.45 -6.43 5.13
N GLN A 191 10.87 -6.05 4.00
CA GLN A 191 10.01 -6.93 3.20
C GLN A 191 10.92 -7.89 2.46
N THR A 192 10.64 -9.20 2.52
CA THR A 192 11.52 -10.26 2.01
C THR A 192 11.76 -10.24 0.50
N ASN A 193 11.03 -9.39 -0.27
CA ASN A 193 11.14 -9.29 -1.72
C ASN A 193 11.47 -7.87 -2.24
N VAL A 194 11.85 -6.92 -1.38
CA VAL A 194 12.37 -5.61 -1.82
C VAL A 194 13.89 -5.68 -1.75
N ASP A 195 14.56 -5.48 -2.88
CA ASP A 195 15.97 -5.78 -3.09
C ASP A 195 16.90 -5.41 -1.93
N ALA A 196 17.74 -6.39 -1.57
CA ALA A 196 18.60 -6.44 -0.40
C ALA A 196 19.84 -5.54 -0.50
N GLU A 197 19.67 -4.25 -0.80
CA GLU A 197 20.76 -3.27 -0.73
C GLU A 197 20.64 -2.38 0.51
N HIS A 198 21.12 -2.90 1.65
CA HIS A 198 21.66 -2.25 2.87
C HIS A 198 21.35 -0.77 3.19
N SER A 199 20.14 -0.28 2.92
CA SER A 199 19.75 1.12 3.14
C SER A 199 18.66 1.27 4.22
N GLY A 200 18.26 0.16 4.84
CA GLY A 200 17.55 0.08 6.14
C GLY A 200 16.26 0.91 6.21
N SER A 201 16.32 2.02 6.95
CA SER A 201 15.19 2.92 7.19
C SER A 201 14.99 3.99 6.11
N THR A 202 16.06 4.38 5.41
CA THR A 202 16.01 5.41 4.36
C THR A 202 15.26 4.91 3.14
N GLN A 203 15.59 3.69 2.69
CA GLN A 203 14.89 3.04 1.58
C GLN A 203 13.40 2.83 1.91
N HIS A 204 13.08 2.45 3.14
CA HIS A 204 11.69 2.30 3.58
C HIS A 204 10.91 3.62 3.48
N LEU A 205 11.46 4.73 3.99
CA LEU A 205 10.79 6.03 3.96
C LEU A 205 10.68 6.60 2.55
N LEU A 206 11.71 6.44 1.71
CA LEU A 206 11.67 6.83 0.30
C LEU A 206 10.62 6.04 -0.47
N LEU A 207 10.55 4.74 -0.24
CA LEU A 207 9.57 3.87 -0.88
C LEU A 207 8.14 4.23 -0.44
N LEU A 208 7.93 4.56 0.83
CA LEU A 208 6.65 5.05 1.33
C LEU A 208 6.28 6.43 0.74
N ALA A 209 7.27 7.33 0.61
CA ALA A 209 7.08 8.62 -0.04
C ALA A 209 6.71 8.48 -1.51
N GLU A 210 7.38 7.58 -2.23
CA GLU A 210 7.04 7.26 -3.60
C GLU A 210 5.63 6.67 -3.68
N PHE A 211 5.29 5.72 -2.81
CA PHE A 211 3.97 5.14 -2.73
C PHE A 211 2.87 6.21 -2.58
N TYR A 212 2.97 7.14 -1.62
CA TYR A 212 1.92 8.16 -1.44
C TYR A 212 1.89 9.20 -2.56
N ARG A 213 3.00 9.42 -3.26
CA ARG A 213 3.11 10.41 -4.33
C ARG A 213 2.56 9.90 -5.67
N SER A 214 2.95 8.69 -6.09
CA SER A 214 2.78 8.20 -7.46
C SER A 214 1.94 6.93 -7.58
N SER A 215 1.75 6.13 -6.51
CA SER A 215 1.03 4.87 -6.64
C SER A 215 -0.40 5.04 -7.16
N LEU A 216 -0.86 4.05 -7.92
CA LEU A 216 -2.22 3.96 -8.42
C LEU A 216 -2.95 2.81 -7.72
N TRP A 217 -4.06 3.13 -7.06
CA TRP A 217 -4.94 2.13 -6.46
C TRP A 217 -5.73 1.39 -7.54
N LEU A 218 -5.58 0.07 -7.59
CA LEU A 218 -6.28 -0.80 -8.55
C LEU A 218 -7.51 -1.46 -7.94
N ALA A 219 -7.41 -1.94 -6.69
CA ALA A 219 -8.51 -2.62 -6.00
C ALA A 219 -8.27 -2.67 -4.48
N GLY A 220 -9.33 -2.89 -3.71
CA GLY A 220 -9.25 -3.20 -2.29
C GLY A 220 -9.45 -2.03 -1.34
N ARG A 221 -8.83 -2.12 -0.17
CA ARG A 221 -8.75 -1.05 0.82
C ARG A 221 -8.00 0.16 0.27
N GLN A 222 -8.41 1.35 0.70
CA GLN A 222 -7.84 2.61 0.27
C GLN A 222 -6.76 3.08 1.26
N PRO A 223 -5.72 3.80 0.81
CA PRO A 223 -4.66 4.28 1.69
C PRO A 223 -5.19 5.31 2.69
N SER A 224 -5.10 4.98 3.98
CA SER A 224 -5.59 5.82 5.09
C SER A 224 -4.86 7.16 5.22
N TRP A 225 -3.64 7.27 4.69
CA TRP A 225 -2.85 8.52 4.75
C TRP A 225 -3.58 9.72 4.15
N TRP A 226 -4.43 9.52 3.13
CA TRP A 226 -5.26 10.59 2.54
C TRP A 226 -6.29 11.20 3.49
N LEU A 227 -6.58 10.53 4.62
CA LEU A 227 -7.47 11.04 5.64
C LEU A 227 -6.76 11.88 6.70
N VAL A 228 -5.42 11.89 6.71
CA VAL A 228 -4.61 12.50 7.77
C VAL A 228 -4.15 13.89 7.32
N PRO A 229 -4.65 14.98 7.94
CA PRO A 229 -4.13 16.31 7.69
C PRO A 229 -2.65 16.43 8.08
N THR A 230 -1.88 17.23 7.34
CA THR A 230 -0.44 17.43 7.56
C THR A 230 -0.07 17.82 8.99
N GLN A 231 -0.90 18.63 9.65
CA GLN A 231 -0.71 19.03 11.05
C GLN A 231 -0.81 17.86 12.06
N TYR A 232 -1.45 16.76 11.68
CA TYR A 232 -1.59 15.55 12.49
C TYR A 232 -0.71 14.40 12.00
N GLU A 233 0.15 14.61 11.01
CA GLU A 233 0.95 13.55 10.40
C GLU A 233 1.87 12.85 11.42
N LYS A 234 2.52 13.61 12.32
CA LYS A 234 3.32 13.08 13.45
C LYS A 234 2.53 12.22 14.44
N HIS A 235 1.21 12.34 14.44
CA HIS A 235 0.28 11.64 15.33
C HIS A 235 -0.78 10.88 14.53
N SER A 236 -0.44 10.45 13.32
CA SER A 236 -1.35 9.84 12.35
C SER A 236 -2.07 8.60 12.90
N GLU A 237 -1.37 7.73 13.63
CA GLU A 237 -1.99 6.55 14.26
C GLU A 237 -3.09 6.96 15.24
N ASN A 238 -2.78 7.85 16.19
CA ASN A 238 -3.77 8.34 17.16
C ASN A 238 -4.94 9.06 16.47
N TYR A 239 -4.66 9.83 15.42
CA TYR A 239 -5.69 10.51 14.64
C TYR A 239 -6.64 9.52 13.94
N LEU A 240 -6.11 8.48 13.29
CA LEU A 240 -6.91 7.44 12.64
C LEU A 240 -7.72 6.61 13.65
N GLU A 241 -7.15 6.32 14.82
CA GLU A 241 -7.84 5.66 15.93
C GLU A 241 -9.05 6.51 16.38
N LEU A 242 -8.85 7.81 16.62
CA LEU A 242 -9.94 8.71 17.01
C LEU A 242 -11.05 8.79 15.95
N LEU A 243 -10.71 8.82 14.65
CA LEU A 243 -11.71 8.74 13.58
C LEU A 243 -12.54 7.46 13.66
N SER A 244 -11.88 6.33 13.94
CA SER A 244 -12.55 5.03 14.08
C SER A 244 -13.42 4.95 15.33
N GLU A 245 -12.93 5.39 16.48
CA GLU A 245 -13.68 5.41 17.75
C GLU A 245 -14.95 6.25 17.67
N ARG A 246 -14.86 7.37 16.94
CA ARG A 246 -16.01 8.25 16.65
C ARG A 246 -16.90 7.76 15.51
N GLN A 247 -16.63 6.57 14.97
CA GLN A 247 -17.38 5.95 13.87
C GLN A 247 -17.43 6.82 12.61
N LEU A 248 -16.43 7.69 12.41
CA LEU A 248 -16.31 8.53 11.23
C LEU A 248 -15.74 7.74 10.03
N ILE A 249 -14.99 6.67 10.32
CA ILE A 249 -14.49 5.70 9.34
C ILE A 249 -14.61 4.28 9.90
N HIS A 250 -14.70 3.28 9.02
CA HIS A 250 -14.53 1.88 9.38
C HIS A 250 -13.16 1.37 8.91
N GLN A 251 -12.35 0.88 9.84
CA GLN A 251 -10.97 0.43 9.58
C GLN A 251 -10.87 -0.61 8.44
N ILE A 252 -11.89 -1.44 8.27
CA ILE A 252 -11.94 -2.46 7.22
C ILE A 252 -11.83 -1.91 5.80
N HIS A 253 -12.11 -0.62 5.57
CA HIS A 253 -12.00 -0.01 4.24
C HIS A 253 -10.64 0.61 3.95
N TRP A 254 -9.74 0.66 4.95
CA TRP A 254 -8.51 1.43 4.87
C TRP A 254 -7.28 0.58 5.17
N ILE A 255 -6.20 0.83 4.42
CA ILE A 255 -4.89 0.24 4.63
C ILE A 255 -3.93 1.32 5.14
N ASN A 256 -3.11 0.99 6.14
CA ASN A 256 -2.23 1.93 6.81
C ASN A 256 -0.76 1.48 6.72
N PHE A 257 0.00 2.13 5.85
CA PHE A 257 1.45 1.93 5.70
C PHE A 257 2.30 2.81 6.62
N GLY A 258 1.68 3.72 7.39
CA GLY A 258 2.38 4.67 8.25
C GLY A 258 2.44 6.07 7.64
N SER A 259 3.41 6.86 8.09
CA SER A 259 3.45 8.31 7.91
C SER A 259 4.85 8.81 7.59
N ILE A 260 5.00 9.90 6.84
CA ILE A 260 6.30 10.45 6.41
C ILE A 260 6.67 11.70 7.22
N ALA A 261 6.16 11.84 8.44
CA ALA A 261 6.16 13.10 9.18
C ALA A 261 7.55 13.74 9.43
N THR A 262 8.63 12.96 9.31
CA THR A 262 10.01 13.45 9.36
C THR A 262 10.92 12.47 8.62
N ILE A 263 11.60 12.92 7.57
CA ILE A 263 12.79 12.24 7.04
C ILE A 263 13.96 12.63 7.96
N PRO A 264 14.58 11.69 8.69
CA PRO A 264 15.69 12.01 9.58
C PRO A 264 16.87 12.61 8.80
N ALA A 265 17.60 13.56 9.41
CA ALA A 265 18.70 14.24 8.72
C ALA A 265 19.80 13.28 8.22
N ALA A 266 19.97 12.14 8.89
CA ALA A 266 20.91 11.09 8.52
C ALA A 266 20.52 10.36 7.22
N GLU A 267 19.27 10.46 6.78
CA GLU A 267 18.76 9.77 5.61
C GLU A 267 18.88 10.61 4.32
N PHE A 268 19.20 11.91 4.41
CA PHE A 268 19.38 12.75 3.22
C PHE A 268 20.53 12.26 2.34
N ILE A 269 21.62 11.74 2.92
CA ILE A 269 22.75 11.23 2.14
C ILE A 269 22.36 9.92 1.44
N GLY A 270 21.63 9.03 2.11
CA GLY A 270 21.10 7.80 1.50
C GLY A 270 20.10 8.10 0.39
N ALA A 271 19.22 9.10 0.58
CA ALA A 271 18.26 9.53 -0.43
C ALA A 271 18.93 10.12 -1.68
N VAL A 272 20.00 10.90 -1.51
CA VAL A 272 20.77 11.44 -2.64
C VAL A 272 21.51 10.32 -3.39
N LEU A 273 22.03 9.32 -2.68
CA LEU A 273 22.73 8.18 -3.30
C LEU A 273 21.79 7.29 -4.13
N TRP A 274 20.53 7.15 -3.70
CA TRP A 274 19.52 6.34 -4.38
C TRP A 274 18.92 7.01 -5.63
N GLN A 275 19.14 8.31 -5.79
CA GLN A 275 18.63 9.11 -6.90
C GLN A 275 19.66 9.30 -8.03
N LEU A 276 20.89 8.80 -7.84
CA LEU A 276 22.01 8.80 -8.80
C LEU A 276 22.12 7.45 -9.51
#